data_AF-A0A2W7QZL9-F1
#
_entry.id   AF-A0A2W7QZL9-F1
#
_cell.length_a   1.000
_cell.length_b   1.000
_cell.length_c   1.000
_cell.angle_alpha   90.00
_cell.angle_beta   90.00
_cell.angle_gamma   90.00
#
_symmetry.space_group_name_H-M   'P 1'
#
loop_
_entity.id
_entity.type
_entity.pdbx_description
1 polymer ?
#
loop_
_entity_poly.entity_id
_entity_poly.type
_entity_poly.pdbx_seq_one_letter_code
_entity_poly.pdbx_strand_id
1 'polypeptide(L)'
;MSPGAETAAALKTEILDLARQPTGALSPWFEARLEEQLAQDLFLPGRELEAVRQKLVRDLADYRTQAGIDTAVLGMSGGVDSALTAALLKAAGWRVIGLTLPIEQDPIETERGVEACAALGLEHLHLDLSAPYEAGIASLASLDGRIGSADDAAHRTRRGNLRARLRMMTLYDQAHRFGGLVASTDNFSELGAGFWTLHGDVGDLAPVQSLLKSWEVPWMARASGVPERTWRAMPTDGLGIGGGDEAQIGATYLEWDILIFALMAILRDEPDLSTQHLAFVLGMDEDRHAQLVLGTVLARLAATWHKRANPIRLDHPRTDRYGPLAALDARLFRPAVLKTEAAMLSFSGELQAMANHLVRALEARGQKLVTAESCTAGLLAACVAQVPACSDALSGSFVTYSPGMKIAALGLPEALIDERTVYDPEVARRMATGALAAAPEAWLAIAITGVAGPDDDQGKPAGWVCIATACRGSGAEAVEHRFDGGPEQVIAATLRAALEAGRLALARDAGQDG
;
A
#
# COMPACT_ATOMS: atom_id res chain seq x y z
N MET A 1 -19.56 6.63 -31.46
CA MET A 1 -18.79 6.18 -30.29
C MET A 1 -17.33 6.06 -30.72
N SER A 2 -16.38 6.56 -29.93
CA SER A 2 -14.96 6.49 -30.30
C SER A 2 -14.43 5.05 -30.07
N PRO A 3 -13.37 4.61 -30.78
CA PRO A 3 -12.79 3.27 -30.60
C PRO A 3 -12.38 2.95 -29.14
N GLY A 4 -12.07 3.96 -28.33
CA GLY A 4 -11.75 3.80 -26.91
C GLY A 4 -12.96 3.44 -26.03
N ALA A 5 -14.14 3.98 -26.34
CA ALA A 5 -15.36 3.71 -25.56
C ALA A 5 -15.88 2.28 -25.77
N GLU A 6 -15.70 1.72 -26.97
CA GLU A 6 -16.07 0.35 -27.30
C GLU A 6 -15.18 -0.68 -26.57
N THR A 7 -13.92 -0.31 -26.28
CA THR A 7 -12.97 -1.14 -25.54
C THR A 7 -13.25 -1.15 -24.03
N ALA A 8 -13.62 -0.01 -23.45
CA ALA A 8 -13.95 0.11 -22.02
C ALA A 8 -15.24 -0.64 -21.65
N ALA A 9 -16.28 -0.58 -22.49
CA ALA A 9 -17.53 -1.29 -22.26
C ALA A 9 -17.36 -2.82 -22.30
N ALA A 10 -16.53 -3.32 -23.21
CA ALA A 10 -16.19 -4.74 -23.30
C ALA A 10 -15.40 -5.19 -22.06
N LEU A 11 -14.41 -4.41 -21.63
CA LEU A 11 -13.63 -4.69 -20.41
C LEU A 11 -14.53 -4.75 -19.16
N LYS A 12 -15.41 -3.76 -18.98
CA LYS A 12 -16.38 -3.74 -17.87
C LYS A 12 -17.26 -4.99 -17.85
N THR A 13 -17.75 -5.41 -19.02
CA THR A 13 -18.58 -6.62 -19.14
C THR A 13 -17.81 -7.87 -18.74
N GLU A 14 -16.54 -7.97 -19.13
CA GLU A 14 -15.68 -9.10 -18.74
C GLU A 14 -15.37 -9.11 -17.24
N ILE A 15 -15.12 -7.94 -16.64
CA ILE A 15 -14.94 -7.78 -15.18
C ILE A 15 -16.17 -8.26 -14.43
N LEU A 16 -17.37 -7.84 -14.84
CA LEU A 16 -18.61 -8.26 -14.21
C LEU A 16 -18.82 -9.78 -14.33
N ASP A 17 -18.52 -10.40 -15.47
CA ASP A 17 -18.60 -11.87 -15.63
C ASP A 17 -17.66 -12.61 -14.67
N LEU A 18 -16.38 -12.21 -14.62
CA LEU A 18 -15.38 -12.88 -13.79
C LEU A 18 -15.57 -12.61 -12.30
N ALA A 19 -16.08 -11.43 -11.94
CA ALA A 19 -16.50 -11.10 -10.58
C ALA A 19 -17.84 -11.76 -10.19
N ARG A 20 -18.51 -12.45 -11.13
CA ARG A 20 -19.83 -13.08 -10.95
C ARG A 20 -20.92 -12.08 -10.56
N GLN A 21 -20.81 -10.84 -11.05
CA GLN A 21 -21.79 -9.78 -10.85
C GLN A 21 -22.76 -9.73 -12.04
N PRO A 22 -24.07 -9.92 -11.83
CA PRO A 22 -25.03 -9.77 -12.92
C PRO A 22 -25.01 -8.33 -13.47
N THR A 23 -25.34 -8.16 -14.75
CA THR A 23 -25.45 -6.83 -15.36
C THR A 23 -26.44 -5.96 -14.59
N GLY A 24 -26.00 -4.78 -14.13
CA GLY A 24 -26.80 -3.87 -13.31
C GLY A 24 -26.88 -4.24 -11.83
N ALA A 25 -26.02 -5.15 -11.34
CA ALA A 25 -25.95 -5.51 -9.92
C ALA A 25 -25.27 -4.45 -9.05
N LEU A 26 -24.36 -3.66 -9.62
CA LEU A 26 -23.70 -2.58 -8.89
C LEU A 26 -24.67 -1.42 -8.65
N SER A 27 -24.60 -0.84 -7.46
CA SER A 27 -25.36 0.38 -7.15
C SER A 27 -24.81 1.57 -7.96
N PRO A 28 -25.59 2.67 -8.15
CA PRO A 28 -25.19 3.78 -8.99
C PRO A 28 -23.80 4.35 -8.69
N TRP A 29 -23.41 4.43 -7.41
CA TRP A 29 -22.10 4.89 -7.01
C TRP A 29 -20.98 3.93 -7.43
N PHE A 30 -21.15 2.62 -7.19
CA PHE A 30 -20.16 1.62 -7.59
C PHE A 30 -20.01 1.54 -9.11
N GLU A 31 -21.11 1.65 -9.84
CA GLU A 31 -21.12 1.67 -11.30
C GLU A 31 -20.32 2.86 -11.84
N ALA A 32 -20.60 4.07 -11.35
CA ALA A 32 -19.89 5.28 -11.76
C ALA A 32 -18.40 5.24 -11.38
N ARG A 33 -18.08 4.75 -10.18
CA ARG A 33 -16.69 4.64 -9.73
C ARG A 33 -15.90 3.60 -10.50
N LEU A 34 -16.50 2.45 -10.86
CA LEU A 34 -15.84 1.48 -11.72
C LEU A 34 -15.49 2.09 -13.08
N GLU A 35 -16.38 2.88 -13.68
CA GLU A 35 -16.12 3.57 -14.96
C GLU A 35 -14.95 4.56 -14.86
N GLU A 36 -14.89 5.35 -13.79
CA GLU A 36 -13.78 6.26 -13.54
C GLU A 36 -12.46 5.51 -13.34
N GLN A 37 -12.48 4.41 -12.56
CA GLN A 37 -11.30 3.62 -12.26
C GLN A 37 -10.78 2.85 -13.48
N LEU A 38 -11.68 2.45 -14.39
CA LEU A 38 -11.32 1.92 -15.71
C LEU A 38 -10.60 2.98 -16.56
N ALA A 39 -11.05 4.23 -16.52
CA ALA A 39 -10.40 5.34 -17.22
C ALA A 39 -9.03 5.73 -16.61
N GLN A 40 -8.75 5.28 -15.39
CA GLN A 40 -7.49 5.48 -14.66
C GLN A 40 -6.55 4.27 -14.74
N ASP A 41 -6.88 3.25 -15.55
CA ASP A 41 -6.12 2.01 -15.70
C ASP A 41 -5.91 1.25 -14.36
N LEU A 42 -6.84 1.39 -13.40
CA LEU A 42 -6.79 0.65 -12.14
C LEU A 42 -7.31 -0.79 -12.29
N PHE A 43 -8.10 -1.06 -13.34
CA PHE A 43 -8.50 -2.39 -13.76
C PHE A 43 -7.92 -2.66 -15.15
N LEU A 44 -6.85 -3.45 -15.18
CA LEU A 44 -6.03 -3.59 -16.37
C LEU A 44 -6.74 -4.42 -17.47
N PRO A 45 -6.61 -4.03 -18.75
CA PRO A 45 -7.09 -4.85 -19.86
C PRO A 45 -6.23 -6.13 -20.00
N GLY A 46 -6.79 -7.17 -20.64
CA GLY A 46 -6.15 -8.48 -20.73
C GLY A 46 -4.72 -8.49 -21.31
N ARG A 47 -4.41 -7.59 -22.25
CA ARG A 47 -3.03 -7.45 -22.77
C ARG A 47 -2.04 -7.06 -21.68
N GLU A 48 -2.44 -6.16 -20.79
CA GLU A 48 -1.59 -5.68 -19.70
C GLU A 48 -1.54 -6.70 -18.56
N LEU A 49 -2.65 -7.37 -18.26
CA LEU A 49 -2.64 -8.51 -17.33
C LEU A 49 -1.71 -9.63 -17.78
N GLU A 50 -1.60 -9.90 -19.08
CA GLU A 50 -0.63 -10.86 -19.61
C GLU A 50 0.82 -10.38 -19.35
N ALA A 51 1.09 -9.08 -19.49
CA ALA A 51 2.40 -8.52 -19.17
C ALA A 51 2.71 -8.64 -17.65
N VAL A 52 1.73 -8.38 -16.79
CA VAL A 52 1.83 -8.60 -15.33
C VAL A 52 2.12 -10.07 -15.04
N ARG A 53 1.36 -11.00 -15.61
CA ARG A 53 1.56 -12.44 -15.45
C ARG A 53 2.97 -12.87 -15.84
N GLN A 54 3.46 -12.42 -17.00
CA GLN A 54 4.82 -12.72 -17.45
C GLN A 54 5.88 -12.14 -16.52
N LYS A 55 5.64 -10.94 -15.96
CA LYS A 55 6.55 -10.33 -14.97
C LYS A 55 6.57 -11.16 -13.69
N LEU A 56 5.42 -11.54 -13.14
CA LEU A 56 5.34 -12.39 -11.95
C LEU A 56 6.08 -13.72 -12.15
N VAL A 57 5.91 -14.38 -13.30
CA VAL A 57 6.63 -15.62 -13.62
C VAL A 57 8.15 -15.42 -13.64
N ARG A 58 8.63 -14.31 -14.23
CA ARG A 58 10.06 -13.97 -14.22
C ARG A 58 10.56 -13.71 -12.80
N ASP A 59 9.83 -12.89 -12.03
CA ASP A 59 10.21 -12.53 -10.66
C ASP A 59 10.26 -13.78 -9.75
N LEU A 60 9.32 -14.72 -9.91
CA LEU A 60 9.33 -16.01 -9.21
C LEU A 60 10.52 -16.88 -9.61
N ALA A 61 10.90 -16.90 -10.88
CA ALA A 61 12.06 -17.65 -11.37
C ALA A 61 13.39 -17.04 -10.85
N ASP A 62 13.46 -15.72 -10.78
CA ASP A 62 14.59 -14.99 -10.20
C ASP A 62 14.67 -15.23 -8.69
N TYR A 63 13.55 -15.18 -7.97
CA TYR A 63 13.50 -15.49 -6.53
C TYR A 63 13.99 -16.90 -6.25
N ARG A 64 13.48 -17.89 -6.99
CA ARG A 64 13.91 -19.30 -6.93
C ARG A 64 15.43 -19.44 -7.00
N THR A 65 16.02 -18.80 -8.01
CA THR A 65 17.44 -18.88 -8.31
C THR A 65 18.28 -18.18 -7.25
N GLN A 66 17.87 -16.99 -6.82
CA GLN A 66 18.62 -16.17 -5.87
C GLN A 66 18.49 -16.66 -4.42
N ALA A 67 17.33 -17.20 -4.04
CA ALA A 67 17.10 -17.78 -2.72
C ALA A 67 17.66 -19.21 -2.61
N GLY A 68 17.93 -19.89 -3.73
CA GLY A 68 18.39 -21.28 -3.73
C GLY A 68 17.32 -22.27 -3.27
N ILE A 69 16.03 -21.95 -3.44
CA ILE A 69 14.88 -22.79 -3.11
C ILE A 69 14.12 -23.04 -4.40
N ASP A 70 13.90 -24.31 -4.77
CA ASP A 70 13.27 -24.69 -6.04
C ASP A 70 11.93 -25.42 -5.90
N THR A 71 11.53 -25.72 -4.66
CA THR A 71 10.35 -26.52 -4.34
C THR A 71 9.33 -25.70 -3.56
N ALA A 72 8.10 -25.69 -4.03
CA ALA A 72 6.96 -25.05 -3.38
C ALA A 72 5.91 -26.10 -2.99
N VAL A 73 5.47 -26.05 -1.75
CA VAL A 73 4.40 -26.87 -1.19
C VAL A 73 3.19 -25.97 -0.97
N LEU A 74 2.00 -26.40 -1.40
CA LEU A 74 0.78 -25.61 -1.19
C LEU A 74 -0.48 -26.46 -1.04
N GLY A 75 -1.43 -25.94 -0.27
CA GLY A 75 -2.76 -26.52 -0.10
C GLY A 75 -3.63 -26.24 -1.32
N MET A 76 -4.15 -27.30 -1.94
CA MET A 76 -5.02 -27.24 -3.12
C MET A 76 -6.47 -27.35 -2.66
N SER A 77 -7.07 -26.22 -2.31
CA SER A 77 -8.44 -26.13 -1.75
C SER A 77 -9.55 -26.42 -2.77
N GLY A 78 -9.22 -26.44 -4.07
CA GLY A 78 -10.21 -26.47 -5.15
C GLY A 78 -10.81 -25.11 -5.49
N GLY A 79 -10.27 -24.03 -4.92
CA GLY A 79 -10.54 -22.64 -5.28
C GLY A 79 -9.53 -22.07 -6.28
N VAL A 80 -9.84 -20.87 -6.78
CA VAL A 80 -9.06 -20.21 -7.85
C VAL A 80 -7.66 -19.78 -7.40
N ASP A 81 -7.49 -19.32 -6.16
CA ASP A 81 -6.24 -18.69 -5.73
C ASP A 81 -5.09 -19.69 -5.60
N SER A 82 -5.36 -20.86 -5.00
CA SER A 82 -4.38 -21.95 -4.91
C SER A 82 -4.02 -22.51 -6.29
N ALA A 83 -5.00 -22.62 -7.20
CA ALA A 83 -4.76 -23.09 -8.55
C ALA A 83 -3.93 -22.11 -9.38
N LEU A 84 -4.20 -20.80 -9.31
CA LEU A 84 -3.38 -19.78 -9.96
C LEU A 84 -1.96 -19.77 -9.39
N THR A 85 -1.83 -19.82 -8.06
CA THR A 85 -0.53 -19.84 -7.37
C THR A 85 0.32 -21.02 -7.86
N ALA A 86 -0.25 -22.23 -7.93
CA ALA A 86 0.42 -23.40 -8.47
C ALA A 86 0.84 -23.20 -9.94
N ALA A 87 -0.05 -22.65 -10.78
CA ALA A 87 0.22 -22.44 -12.19
C ALA A 87 1.37 -21.45 -12.43
N LEU A 88 1.42 -20.34 -11.69
CA LEU A 88 2.50 -19.34 -11.79
C LEU A 88 3.85 -19.92 -11.35
N LEU A 89 3.89 -20.65 -10.23
CA LEU A 89 5.11 -21.30 -9.75
C LEU A 89 5.61 -22.36 -10.75
N LYS A 90 4.70 -23.18 -11.29
CA LYS A 90 5.03 -24.18 -12.31
C LYS A 90 5.60 -23.52 -13.56
N ALA A 91 5.00 -22.42 -14.04
CA ALA A 91 5.48 -21.65 -15.17
C ALA A 91 6.86 -21.00 -14.91
N ALA A 92 7.15 -20.63 -13.67
CA ALA A 92 8.45 -20.13 -13.23
C ALA A 92 9.50 -21.25 -13.01
N GLY A 93 9.15 -22.49 -13.32
CA GLY A 93 10.04 -23.65 -13.26
C GLY A 93 10.18 -24.27 -11.86
N TRP A 94 9.33 -23.92 -10.90
CA TRP A 94 9.36 -24.55 -9.58
C TRP A 94 8.91 -26.00 -9.66
N ARG A 95 9.47 -26.85 -8.79
CA ARG A 95 8.84 -28.11 -8.42
C ARG A 95 7.67 -27.79 -7.50
N VAL A 96 6.45 -28.17 -7.90
CA VAL A 96 5.23 -27.81 -7.16
C VAL A 96 4.57 -29.08 -6.65
N ILE A 97 4.37 -29.15 -5.33
CA ILE A 97 3.72 -30.26 -4.63
C ILE A 97 2.39 -29.73 -4.06
N GLY A 98 1.29 -30.13 -4.69
CA GLY A 98 -0.06 -29.80 -4.27
C GLY A 98 -0.59 -30.80 -3.25
N LEU A 99 -1.20 -30.31 -2.17
CA LEU A 99 -1.83 -31.15 -1.14
C LEU A 99 -3.33 -30.89 -1.04
N THR A 100 -4.15 -31.92 -1.18
CA THR A 100 -5.56 -31.85 -0.81
C THR A 100 -5.73 -32.33 0.63
N LEU A 101 -6.13 -31.42 1.51
CA LEU A 101 -6.17 -31.60 2.98
C LEU A 101 -7.59 -31.38 3.54
N PRO A 102 -8.55 -32.26 3.23
CA PRO A 102 -9.92 -32.06 3.67
C PRO A 102 -10.09 -32.22 5.17
N ILE A 103 -11.01 -31.44 5.75
CA ILE A 103 -11.47 -31.57 7.13
C ILE A 103 -12.99 -31.37 7.13
N GLU A 104 -13.76 -32.47 7.14
CA GLU A 104 -15.23 -32.44 7.21
C GLU A 104 -15.89 -31.46 6.22
N GLN A 105 -15.33 -31.33 5.02
CA GLN A 105 -15.78 -30.38 3.99
C GLN A 105 -16.45 -31.08 2.81
N ASP A 106 -17.08 -30.32 1.92
CA ASP A 106 -17.74 -30.87 0.75
C ASP A 106 -16.72 -31.63 -0.14
N PRO A 107 -16.97 -32.93 -0.46
CA PRO A 107 -16.11 -33.71 -1.34
C PRO A 107 -15.86 -33.05 -2.70
N ILE A 108 -16.81 -32.27 -3.23
CA ILE A 108 -16.68 -31.58 -4.52
C ILE A 108 -15.53 -30.58 -4.51
N GLU A 109 -15.28 -29.88 -3.39
CA GLU A 109 -14.16 -28.96 -3.27
C GLU A 109 -12.82 -29.71 -3.36
N THR A 110 -12.74 -30.87 -2.70
CA THR A 110 -11.57 -31.74 -2.72
C THR A 110 -11.32 -32.29 -4.12
N GLU A 111 -12.37 -32.76 -4.80
CA GLU A 111 -12.30 -33.24 -6.18
C GLU A 111 -11.79 -32.16 -7.14
N ARG A 112 -12.27 -30.91 -7.02
CA ARG A 112 -11.74 -29.78 -7.80
C ARG A 112 -10.26 -29.53 -7.54
N GLY A 113 -9.80 -29.67 -6.29
CA GLY A 113 -8.38 -29.56 -5.94
C GLY A 113 -7.52 -30.64 -6.63
N VAL A 114 -8.01 -31.88 -6.67
CA VAL A 114 -7.36 -32.99 -7.39
C VAL A 114 -7.35 -32.74 -8.90
N GLU A 115 -8.48 -32.30 -9.47
CA GLU A 115 -8.60 -31.96 -10.89
C GLU A 115 -7.59 -30.88 -11.29
N ALA A 116 -7.47 -29.81 -10.49
CA ALA A 116 -6.51 -28.74 -10.73
C ALA A 116 -5.05 -29.24 -10.69
N CYS A 117 -4.70 -30.14 -9.74
CA CYS A 117 -3.37 -30.74 -9.70
C CYS A 117 -3.06 -31.55 -10.96
N ALA A 118 -4.02 -32.35 -11.41
CA ALA A 118 -3.87 -33.17 -12.61
C ALA A 118 -3.73 -32.29 -13.87
N ALA A 119 -4.59 -31.28 -14.02
CA ALA A 119 -4.57 -30.36 -15.16
C ALA A 119 -3.26 -29.57 -15.28
N LEU A 120 -2.69 -29.16 -14.14
CA LEU A 120 -1.44 -28.39 -14.09
C LEU A 120 -0.17 -29.26 -14.05
N GLY A 121 -0.31 -30.60 -14.03
CA GLY A 121 0.83 -31.52 -13.97
C GLY A 121 1.66 -31.37 -12.70
N LEU A 122 1.00 -31.25 -11.55
CA LEU A 122 1.63 -31.13 -10.23
C LEU A 122 1.91 -32.50 -9.62
N GLU A 123 2.92 -32.59 -8.75
CA GLU A 123 2.98 -33.69 -7.80
C GLU A 123 1.82 -33.51 -6.80
N HIS A 124 1.05 -34.56 -6.56
CA HIS A 124 -0.15 -34.49 -5.73
C HIS A 124 -0.09 -35.47 -4.58
N LEU A 125 -0.34 -34.97 -3.36
CA LEU A 125 -0.53 -35.78 -2.16
C LEU A 125 -1.90 -35.49 -1.57
N HIS A 126 -2.52 -36.51 -0.99
CA HIS A 126 -3.81 -36.41 -0.33
C HIS A 126 -3.70 -36.92 1.10
N LEU A 127 -4.24 -36.15 2.05
CA LEU A 127 -4.34 -36.56 3.45
C LEU A 127 -5.61 -35.98 4.06
N ASP A 128 -6.55 -36.84 4.40
CA ASP A 128 -7.73 -36.44 5.18
C ASP A 128 -7.33 -36.13 6.63
N LEU A 129 -7.61 -34.91 7.06
CA LEU A 129 -7.27 -34.38 8.37
C LEU A 129 -8.46 -34.37 9.34
N SER A 130 -9.59 -34.99 8.99
CA SER A 130 -10.80 -35.03 9.82
C SER A 130 -10.54 -35.74 11.16
N ALA A 131 -9.95 -36.94 11.15
CA ALA A 131 -9.62 -37.67 12.37
C ALA A 131 -8.69 -36.91 13.35
N PRO A 132 -7.55 -36.34 12.92
CA PRO A 132 -6.72 -35.54 13.84
C PRO A 132 -7.42 -34.25 14.30
N TYR A 133 -8.28 -33.64 13.47
CA TYR A 133 -9.10 -32.51 13.87
C TYR A 133 -10.09 -32.89 14.97
N GLU A 134 -10.86 -33.96 14.81
CA GLU A 134 -11.82 -34.48 15.80
C GLU A 134 -11.13 -34.78 17.14
N ALA A 135 -9.95 -35.42 17.10
CA ALA A 135 -9.15 -35.69 18.29
C ALA A 135 -8.70 -34.39 19.00
N GLY A 136 -8.33 -33.37 18.22
CA GLY A 136 -8.01 -32.03 18.74
C GLY A 136 -9.20 -31.36 19.40
N ILE A 137 -10.39 -31.44 18.78
CA ILE A 137 -11.65 -30.92 19.36
C ILE A 137 -12.00 -31.66 20.66
N ALA A 138 -11.89 -32.98 20.69
CA ALA A 138 -12.13 -33.78 21.90
C ALA A 138 -11.17 -33.41 23.03
N SER A 139 -9.91 -33.13 22.71
CA SER A 139 -8.91 -32.68 23.69
C SER A 139 -9.26 -31.29 24.23
N LEU A 140 -9.64 -30.34 23.37
CA LEU A 140 -10.02 -28.98 23.79
C LEU A 140 -11.34 -28.95 24.57
N ALA A 141 -12.19 -29.96 24.42
CA ALA A 141 -13.44 -30.07 25.18
C ALA A 141 -13.22 -30.17 26.70
N SER A 142 -12.02 -30.56 27.16
CA SER A 142 -11.68 -30.53 28.58
C SER A 142 -11.54 -29.11 29.14
N LEU A 143 -11.24 -28.13 28.28
CA LEU A 143 -11.16 -26.70 28.64
C LEU A 143 -12.50 -26.00 28.40
N ASP A 144 -13.21 -26.42 27.36
CA ASP A 144 -14.52 -25.87 26.99
C ASP A 144 -15.39 -26.95 26.34
N GLY A 145 -16.30 -27.54 27.11
CA GLY A 145 -17.17 -28.62 26.66
C GLY A 145 -18.11 -28.26 25.50
N ARG A 146 -18.24 -26.97 25.16
CA ARG A 146 -19.06 -26.49 24.03
C ARG A 146 -18.32 -26.43 22.70
N ILE A 147 -16.99 -26.58 22.66
CA ILE A 147 -16.18 -26.37 21.45
C ILE A 147 -16.64 -27.20 20.25
N GLY A 148 -17.09 -28.44 20.49
CA GLY A 148 -17.57 -29.35 19.45
C GLY A 148 -19.03 -29.16 19.06
N SER A 149 -19.88 -28.60 19.92
CA SER A 149 -21.34 -28.65 19.76
C SER A 149 -22.04 -27.29 19.62
N ALA A 150 -21.44 -26.20 20.11
CA ALA A 150 -22.06 -24.89 20.02
C ALA A 150 -21.99 -24.32 18.61
N ASP A 151 -23.09 -23.70 18.16
CA ASP A 151 -23.25 -23.13 16.82
C ASP A 151 -23.44 -21.59 16.85
N ASP A 152 -22.77 -20.91 17.77
CA ASP A 152 -22.61 -19.46 17.69
C ASP A 152 -21.36 -19.08 16.87
N ALA A 153 -21.34 -17.84 16.36
CA ALA A 153 -20.28 -17.35 15.49
C ALA A 153 -18.88 -17.48 16.10
N ALA A 154 -18.72 -17.27 17.42
CA ALA A 154 -17.43 -17.37 18.08
C ALA A 154 -16.89 -18.82 18.07
N HIS A 155 -17.75 -19.80 18.31
CA HIS A 155 -17.36 -21.22 18.27
C HIS A 155 -17.09 -21.70 16.84
N ARG A 156 -17.89 -21.27 15.85
CA ARG A 156 -17.60 -21.55 14.43
C ARG A 156 -16.24 -20.99 14.00
N THR A 157 -15.94 -19.73 14.33
CA THR A 157 -14.64 -19.12 14.03
C THR A 157 -13.48 -19.84 14.72
N ARG A 158 -13.65 -20.29 15.97
CA ARG A 158 -12.62 -21.08 16.67
C ARG A 158 -12.34 -22.40 15.96
N ARG A 159 -13.39 -23.13 15.58
CA ARG A 159 -13.26 -24.38 14.82
C ARG A 159 -12.61 -24.16 13.45
N GLY A 160 -13.05 -23.14 12.71
CA GLY A 160 -12.44 -22.76 11.43
C GLY A 160 -10.94 -22.45 11.56
N ASN A 161 -10.55 -21.65 12.56
CA ASN A 161 -9.14 -21.33 12.81
C ASN A 161 -8.30 -22.58 13.15
N LEU A 162 -8.87 -23.57 13.85
CA LEU A 162 -8.20 -24.85 14.14
C LEU A 162 -7.98 -25.65 12.86
N ARG A 163 -8.97 -25.72 11.97
CA ARG A 163 -8.84 -26.37 10.65
C ARG A 163 -7.72 -25.72 9.83
N ALA A 164 -7.71 -24.39 9.73
CA ALA A 164 -6.67 -23.65 9.00
C ALA A 164 -5.26 -23.94 9.55
N ARG A 165 -5.10 -23.95 10.88
CA ARG A 165 -3.81 -24.25 11.54
C ARG A 165 -3.35 -25.69 11.39
N LEU A 166 -4.29 -26.64 11.38
CA LEU A 166 -3.94 -28.04 11.16
C LEU A 166 -3.44 -28.28 9.73
N ARG A 167 -4.06 -27.62 8.74
CA ARG A 167 -3.57 -27.61 7.35
C ARG A 167 -2.19 -26.97 7.28
N MET A 168 -2.00 -25.81 7.92
CA MET A 168 -0.71 -25.12 8.01
C MET A 168 0.40 -26.02 8.56
N MET A 169 0.16 -26.68 9.71
CA MET A 169 1.14 -27.60 10.32
C MET A 169 1.55 -28.71 9.35
N THR A 170 0.58 -29.26 8.62
CA THR A 170 0.82 -30.30 7.63
C THR A 170 1.64 -29.78 6.44
N LEU A 171 1.32 -28.59 5.93
CA LEU A 171 2.04 -27.97 4.81
C LEU A 171 3.49 -27.65 5.16
N TYR A 172 3.75 -27.06 6.33
CA TYR A 172 5.11 -26.74 6.77
C TYR A 172 5.95 -27.98 7.06
N ASP A 173 5.36 -29.05 7.61
CA ASP A 173 6.04 -30.35 7.73
C ASP A 173 6.48 -30.88 6.36
N GLN A 174 5.58 -30.86 5.38
CA GLN A 174 5.91 -31.34 4.03
C GLN A 174 6.89 -30.41 3.32
N ALA A 175 6.79 -29.09 3.48
CA ALA A 175 7.78 -28.14 2.96
C ALA A 175 9.18 -28.47 3.47
N HIS A 176 9.32 -28.71 4.78
CA HIS A 176 10.60 -29.10 5.35
C HIS A 176 11.10 -30.46 4.84
N ARG A 177 10.22 -31.46 4.76
CA ARG A 177 10.53 -32.79 4.21
C ARG A 177 11.08 -32.71 2.79
N PHE A 178 10.56 -31.80 1.96
CA PHE A 178 10.96 -31.64 0.57
C PHE A 178 12.03 -30.56 0.35
N GLY A 179 12.55 -29.92 1.41
CA GLY A 179 13.54 -28.85 1.31
C GLY A 179 13.00 -27.59 0.60
N GLY A 180 11.69 -27.37 0.67
CA GLY A 180 10.99 -26.26 0.03
C GLY A 180 10.41 -25.26 1.02
N LEU A 181 9.49 -24.44 0.51
CA LEU A 181 8.72 -23.46 1.26
C LEU A 181 7.21 -23.69 1.10
N VAL A 182 6.41 -23.07 1.96
CA VAL A 182 4.96 -23.02 1.79
C VAL A 182 4.58 -21.80 0.94
N ALA A 183 3.89 -21.99 -0.17
CA ALA A 183 3.38 -20.87 -0.96
C ALA A 183 2.05 -20.38 -0.40
N SER A 184 1.97 -19.06 -0.17
CA SER A 184 0.74 -18.35 0.20
C SER A 184 -0.17 -18.18 -1.01
N THR A 185 -1.47 -18.21 -0.78
CA THR A 185 -2.49 -18.11 -1.83
C THR A 185 -3.41 -16.92 -1.66
N ASP A 186 -3.18 -16.08 -0.65
CA ASP A 186 -3.99 -14.89 -0.41
C ASP A 186 -3.74 -13.84 -1.50
N ASN A 187 -4.78 -13.09 -1.83
CA ASN A 187 -4.81 -12.05 -2.85
C ASN A 187 -4.95 -10.65 -2.21
N PHE A 188 -4.91 -9.58 -3.02
CA PHE A 188 -4.91 -8.21 -2.52
C PHE A 188 -6.19 -7.87 -1.76
N SER A 189 -7.32 -8.33 -2.27
CA SER A 189 -8.64 -8.12 -1.67
C SER A 189 -8.72 -8.78 -0.29
N GLU A 190 -8.25 -10.02 -0.16
CA GLU A 190 -8.20 -10.76 1.11
C GLU A 190 -7.20 -10.14 2.09
N LEU A 191 -6.02 -9.71 1.62
CA LEU A 191 -5.02 -8.97 2.40
C LEU A 191 -5.62 -7.69 2.99
N GLY A 192 -6.30 -6.90 2.15
CA GLY A 192 -7.03 -5.71 2.59
C GLY A 192 -8.10 -6.05 3.61
N ALA A 193 -8.89 -7.10 3.36
CA ALA A 193 -10.00 -7.51 4.21
C ALA A 193 -9.59 -8.19 5.52
N GLY A 194 -8.30 -8.50 5.72
CA GLY A 194 -7.93 -9.28 6.91
C GLY A 194 -8.49 -10.71 6.87
N PHE A 195 -8.82 -11.23 5.68
CA PHE A 195 -9.55 -12.48 5.47
C PHE A 195 -8.62 -13.70 5.49
N TRP A 196 -7.88 -13.88 6.60
CA TRP A 196 -7.09 -15.09 6.85
C TRP A 196 -7.02 -15.41 8.34
N THR A 197 -6.65 -16.64 8.64
CA THR A 197 -6.25 -17.08 9.97
C THR A 197 -4.78 -16.75 10.17
N LEU A 198 -4.47 -15.91 11.17
CA LEU A 198 -3.07 -15.70 11.57
C LEU A 198 -2.43 -17.04 11.96
N HIS A 199 -1.28 -17.31 11.33
CA HIS A 199 -0.55 -18.58 11.42
C HIS A 199 -1.39 -19.78 10.93
N GLY A 200 -2.19 -19.59 9.90
CA GLY A 200 -2.98 -20.62 9.23
C GLY A 200 -2.67 -20.69 7.75
N ASP A 201 -3.52 -20.10 6.94
CA ASP A 201 -3.59 -20.20 5.48
C ASP A 201 -2.51 -19.42 4.70
N VAL A 202 -1.62 -18.70 5.39
CA VAL A 202 -0.53 -17.92 4.77
C VAL A 202 0.82 -18.63 4.80
N GLY A 203 1.59 -18.47 3.73
CA GLY A 203 2.91 -19.09 3.51
C GLY A 203 4.10 -18.13 3.56
N ASP A 204 5.25 -18.62 3.10
CA ASP A 204 6.54 -17.91 3.07
C ASP A 204 6.69 -16.98 1.86
N LEU A 205 6.06 -17.34 0.73
CA LEU A 205 6.09 -16.59 -0.53
C LEU A 205 4.67 -16.41 -1.03
N ALA A 206 4.27 -15.20 -1.45
CA ALA A 206 2.90 -14.89 -1.83
C ALA A 206 2.78 -14.42 -3.30
N PRO A 207 2.76 -15.33 -4.29
CA PRO A 207 2.80 -15.00 -5.72
C PRO A 207 1.64 -14.17 -6.25
N VAL A 208 0.48 -14.21 -5.58
CA VAL A 208 -0.77 -13.59 -6.05
C VAL A 208 -1.31 -12.49 -5.11
N GLN A 209 -0.59 -12.17 -4.03
CA GLN A 209 -1.06 -11.23 -3.00
C GLN A 209 -1.25 -9.79 -3.50
N SER A 210 -0.61 -9.42 -4.60
CA SER A 210 -0.82 -8.11 -5.23
C SER A 210 -2.02 -8.07 -6.19
N LEU A 211 -2.70 -9.19 -6.43
CA LEU A 211 -3.73 -9.30 -7.46
C LEU A 211 -5.15 -9.15 -6.88
N LEU A 212 -6.04 -8.50 -7.62
CA LEU A 212 -7.45 -8.36 -7.27
C LEU A 212 -8.21 -9.68 -7.39
N LYS A 213 -8.97 -10.04 -6.36
CA LYS A 213 -9.82 -11.24 -6.36
C LYS A 213 -10.97 -11.14 -7.36
N SER A 214 -11.51 -9.93 -7.56
CA SER A 214 -12.64 -9.70 -8.46
C SER A 214 -12.29 -9.86 -9.95
N TRP A 215 -11.04 -9.58 -10.34
CA TRP A 215 -10.67 -9.42 -11.74
C TRP A 215 -9.40 -10.18 -12.11
N GLU A 216 -8.27 -9.81 -11.51
CA GLU A 216 -6.96 -10.24 -11.98
C GLU A 216 -6.71 -11.72 -11.70
N VAL A 217 -7.10 -12.22 -10.52
CA VAL A 217 -6.97 -13.62 -10.13
C VAL A 217 -7.74 -14.56 -11.08
N PRO A 218 -9.07 -14.43 -11.27
CA PRO A 218 -9.81 -15.32 -12.17
C PRO A 218 -9.36 -15.16 -13.63
N TRP A 219 -9.02 -13.94 -14.07
CA TRP A 219 -8.52 -13.71 -15.42
C TRP A 219 -7.20 -14.46 -15.67
N MET A 220 -6.23 -14.32 -14.76
CA MET A 220 -4.92 -14.98 -14.89
C MET A 220 -5.03 -16.50 -14.70
N ALA A 221 -5.95 -16.99 -13.86
CA ALA A 221 -6.20 -18.42 -13.71
C ALA A 221 -6.65 -19.03 -15.03
N ARG A 222 -7.64 -18.41 -15.69
CA ARG A 222 -8.10 -18.81 -17.02
C ARG A 222 -6.97 -18.78 -18.05
N ALA A 223 -6.17 -17.71 -18.07
CA ALA A 223 -5.02 -17.58 -18.98
C ALA A 223 -3.89 -18.59 -18.71
N SER A 224 -3.79 -19.12 -17.48
CA SER A 224 -2.75 -20.06 -17.06
C SER A 224 -3.17 -21.53 -17.17
N GLY A 225 -4.30 -21.82 -17.83
CA GLY A 225 -4.78 -23.19 -18.05
C GLY A 225 -5.43 -23.84 -16.83
N VAL A 226 -5.82 -23.06 -15.82
CA VAL A 226 -6.62 -23.57 -14.70
C VAL A 226 -8.00 -24.02 -15.22
N PRO A 227 -8.55 -25.17 -14.78
CA PRO A 227 -9.86 -25.64 -15.21
C PRO A 227 -10.98 -24.63 -14.94
N GLU A 228 -11.94 -24.52 -15.87
CA GLU A 228 -13.09 -23.60 -15.75
C GLU A 228 -13.92 -23.82 -14.50
N ARG A 229 -14.11 -25.09 -14.11
CA ARG A 229 -14.80 -25.46 -12.88
C ARG A 229 -14.15 -24.89 -11.62
N THR A 230 -12.84 -24.62 -11.67
CA THR A 230 -12.07 -24.09 -10.54
C THR A 230 -12.13 -22.57 -10.48
N TRP A 231 -11.88 -21.87 -11.60
CA TRP A 231 -11.88 -20.39 -11.59
C TRP A 231 -13.28 -19.76 -11.65
N ARG A 232 -14.32 -20.50 -12.06
CA ARG A 232 -15.73 -20.09 -11.91
C ARG A 232 -16.39 -20.53 -10.61
N ALA A 233 -15.72 -21.34 -9.78
CA ALA A 233 -16.30 -21.76 -8.50
C ALA A 233 -16.65 -20.55 -7.62
N MET A 234 -17.75 -20.65 -6.88
CA MET A 234 -18.09 -19.65 -5.87
C MET A 234 -17.00 -19.63 -4.79
N PRO A 235 -16.50 -18.44 -4.38
CA PRO A 235 -15.61 -18.33 -3.23
C PRO A 235 -16.31 -18.82 -1.96
N THR A 236 -15.71 -19.80 -1.31
CA THR A 236 -16.17 -20.36 -0.05
C THR A 236 -15.05 -20.27 0.97
N ASP A 237 -15.43 -20.07 2.24
CA ASP A 237 -14.44 -19.96 3.31
C ASP A 237 -13.75 -21.30 3.60
N GLY A 238 -14.29 -22.43 3.10
CA GLY A 238 -13.80 -23.79 3.35
C GLY A 238 -13.75 -24.17 4.85
N LEU A 239 -14.36 -23.36 5.71
CA LEU A 239 -14.27 -23.39 7.17
C LEU A 239 -15.65 -23.48 7.84
N GLY A 240 -16.73 -23.21 7.09
CA GLY A 240 -18.11 -23.34 7.56
C GLY A 240 -18.49 -22.28 8.58
N ILE A 241 -17.88 -21.09 8.51
CA ILE A 241 -18.15 -19.98 9.45
C ILE A 241 -19.40 -19.20 9.02
N GLY A 242 -19.66 -19.10 7.72
CA GLY A 242 -20.83 -18.42 7.13
C GLY A 242 -21.22 -18.94 5.73
N GLY A 243 -22.06 -18.17 5.03
CA GLY A 243 -22.59 -18.53 3.70
C GLY A 243 -21.64 -18.28 2.52
N GLY A 244 -20.33 -18.14 2.76
CA GLY A 244 -19.31 -17.76 1.79
C GLY A 244 -18.45 -16.57 2.23
N ASP A 245 -17.46 -16.21 1.42
CA ASP A 245 -16.50 -15.14 1.73
C ASP A 245 -17.16 -13.76 1.72
N GLU A 246 -17.87 -13.43 0.64
CA GLU A 246 -18.55 -12.14 0.48
C GLU A 246 -19.60 -11.89 1.56
N ALA A 247 -20.30 -12.95 2.01
CA ALA A 247 -21.25 -12.86 3.12
C ALA A 247 -20.57 -12.51 4.45
N GLN A 248 -19.34 -12.99 4.66
CA GLN A 248 -18.55 -12.65 5.84
C GLN A 248 -17.88 -11.30 5.72
N ILE A 249 -17.47 -10.91 4.52
CA ILE A 249 -16.92 -9.57 4.20
C ILE A 249 -18.02 -8.51 4.33
N GLY A 250 -19.25 -8.85 3.98
CA GLY A 250 -20.40 -7.95 3.92
C GLY A 250 -20.40 -7.06 2.67
N ALA A 251 -19.61 -7.43 1.67
CA ALA A 251 -19.53 -6.79 0.35
C ALA A 251 -19.03 -7.84 -0.66
N THR A 252 -19.35 -7.64 -1.92
CA THR A 252 -18.75 -8.43 -3.01
C THR A 252 -17.26 -8.08 -3.15
N TYR A 253 -16.46 -8.98 -3.73
CA TYR A 253 -15.05 -8.66 -3.97
C TYR A 253 -14.86 -7.48 -4.92
N LEU A 254 -15.76 -7.30 -5.90
CA LEU A 254 -15.69 -6.16 -6.82
C LEU A 254 -16.00 -4.83 -6.11
N GLU A 255 -17.03 -4.79 -5.27
CA GLU A 255 -17.33 -3.61 -4.45
C GLU A 255 -16.18 -3.30 -3.48
N TRP A 256 -15.58 -4.33 -2.88
CA TRP A 256 -14.40 -4.19 -2.03
C TRP A 256 -13.26 -3.53 -2.80
N ASP A 257 -12.89 -4.06 -3.97
CA ASP A 257 -11.78 -3.57 -4.77
C ASP A 257 -12.01 -2.13 -5.24
N ILE A 258 -13.21 -1.81 -5.76
CA ILE A 258 -13.60 -0.45 -6.16
C ILE A 258 -13.47 0.52 -4.98
N LEU A 259 -14.00 0.13 -3.82
CA LEU A 259 -14.01 1.00 -2.65
C LEU A 259 -12.60 1.22 -2.07
N ILE A 260 -11.76 0.19 -2.03
CA ILE A 260 -10.38 0.31 -1.54
C ILE A 260 -9.59 1.28 -2.42
N PHE A 261 -9.72 1.22 -3.74
CA PHE A 261 -9.07 2.20 -4.61
C PHE A 261 -9.59 3.62 -4.41
N ALA A 262 -10.91 3.79 -4.26
CA ALA A 262 -11.49 5.09 -3.97
C ALA A 262 -10.99 5.67 -2.63
N LEU A 263 -10.89 4.83 -1.59
CA LEU A 263 -10.35 5.22 -0.28
C LEU A 263 -8.86 5.57 -0.36
N MET A 264 -8.05 4.78 -1.07
CA MET A 264 -6.62 5.08 -1.27
C MET A 264 -6.42 6.40 -2.02
N ALA A 265 -7.24 6.67 -3.03
CA ALA A 265 -7.19 7.92 -3.77
C ALA A 265 -7.53 9.11 -2.87
N ILE A 266 -8.66 9.05 -2.15
CA ILE A 266 -9.10 10.19 -1.36
C ILE A 266 -8.20 10.45 -0.14
N LEU A 267 -7.68 9.41 0.52
CA LEU A 267 -6.77 9.58 1.66
C LEU A 267 -5.37 10.06 1.24
N ARG A 268 -5.00 9.84 -0.02
CA ARG A 268 -3.78 10.45 -0.59
C ARG A 268 -3.99 11.94 -0.87
N ASP A 269 -5.19 12.31 -1.32
CA ASP A 269 -5.51 13.69 -1.67
C ASP A 269 -5.94 14.54 -0.45
N GLU A 270 -6.46 13.90 0.61
CA GLU A 270 -6.95 14.50 1.87
C GLU A 270 -6.52 13.62 3.08
N PRO A 271 -5.26 13.72 3.56
CA PRO A 271 -4.68 12.81 4.56
C PRO A 271 -5.29 12.97 5.96
N ASP A 272 -5.79 14.17 6.27
CA ASP A 272 -6.39 14.50 7.56
C ASP A 272 -7.90 14.22 7.58
N LEU A 273 -8.44 13.62 6.51
CA LEU A 273 -9.87 13.35 6.38
C LEU A 273 -10.33 12.36 7.44
N SER A 274 -11.28 12.80 8.27
CA SER A 274 -11.90 11.93 9.26
C SER A 274 -12.79 10.89 8.57
N THR A 275 -12.90 9.70 9.17
CA THR A 275 -13.76 8.64 8.65
C THR A 275 -15.24 9.03 8.59
N GLN A 276 -15.66 10.04 9.37
CA GLN A 276 -17.04 10.53 9.41
C GLN A 276 -17.43 11.31 8.15
N HIS A 277 -16.47 11.92 7.46
CA HIS A 277 -16.71 12.70 6.25
C HIS A 277 -16.52 11.91 4.95
N LEU A 278 -16.04 10.66 5.03
CA LEU A 278 -15.75 9.84 3.85
C LEU A 278 -16.95 9.66 2.92
N ALA A 279 -18.13 9.37 3.46
CA ALA A 279 -19.33 9.18 2.63
C ALA A 279 -19.68 10.43 1.80
N PHE A 280 -19.60 11.60 2.42
CA PHE A 280 -19.87 12.88 1.78
C PHE A 280 -18.81 13.21 0.72
N VAL A 281 -17.53 13.09 1.07
CA VAL A 281 -16.43 13.41 0.14
C VAL A 281 -16.40 12.44 -1.05
N LEU A 282 -16.75 11.17 -0.82
CA LEU A 282 -16.88 10.19 -1.89
C LEU A 282 -18.15 10.39 -2.74
N GLY A 283 -19.06 11.29 -2.35
CA GLY A 283 -20.30 11.58 -3.08
C GLY A 283 -21.32 10.43 -3.00
N MET A 284 -21.44 9.79 -1.83
CA MET A 284 -22.35 8.66 -1.61
C MET A 284 -23.75 9.06 -1.11
N ASP A 285 -24.07 10.35 -1.06
CA ASP A 285 -25.28 10.85 -0.37
C ASP A 285 -26.59 10.21 -0.86
N GLU A 286 -26.68 9.92 -2.17
CA GLU A 286 -27.87 9.32 -2.79
C GLU A 286 -27.80 7.79 -2.90
N ASP A 287 -26.68 7.16 -2.53
CA ASP A 287 -26.48 5.72 -2.64
C ASP A 287 -26.35 5.06 -1.26
N ARG A 288 -27.50 4.65 -0.72
CA ARG A 288 -27.58 3.98 0.59
C ARG A 288 -26.80 2.67 0.65
N HIS A 289 -26.70 1.94 -0.46
CA HIS A 289 -25.96 0.67 -0.50
C HIS A 289 -24.47 0.94 -0.40
N ALA A 290 -23.95 1.91 -1.16
CA ALA A 290 -22.55 2.34 -1.06
C ALA A 290 -22.19 2.81 0.36
N GLN A 291 -23.07 3.56 1.04
CA GLN A 291 -22.85 3.96 2.44
C GLN A 291 -22.78 2.75 3.39
N LEU A 292 -23.64 1.75 3.20
CA LEU A 292 -23.64 0.52 4.01
C LEU A 292 -22.35 -0.29 3.80
N VAL A 293 -21.94 -0.45 2.54
CA VAL A 293 -20.69 -1.14 2.19
C VAL A 293 -19.49 -0.38 2.75
N LEU A 294 -19.45 0.95 2.63
CA LEU A 294 -18.40 1.78 3.24
C LEU A 294 -18.28 1.54 4.74
N GLY A 295 -19.40 1.58 5.47
CA GLY A 295 -19.41 1.31 6.91
C GLY A 295 -18.87 -0.09 7.25
N THR A 296 -19.26 -1.10 6.48
CA THR A 296 -18.82 -2.49 6.63
C THR A 296 -17.31 -2.64 6.38
N VAL A 297 -16.81 -2.08 5.28
CA VAL A 297 -15.40 -2.12 4.90
C VAL A 297 -14.53 -1.39 5.92
N LEU A 298 -14.92 -0.19 6.36
CA LEU A 298 -14.18 0.56 7.39
C LEU A 298 -14.13 -0.20 8.72
N ALA A 299 -15.25 -0.77 9.16
CA ALA A 299 -15.29 -1.59 10.37
C ALA A 299 -14.35 -2.80 10.26
N ARG A 300 -14.32 -3.46 9.09
CA ARG A 300 -13.44 -4.59 8.84
C ARG A 300 -11.96 -4.19 8.81
N LEU A 301 -11.61 -3.11 8.11
CA LEU A 301 -10.25 -2.58 8.06
C LEU A 301 -9.72 -2.26 9.46
N ALA A 302 -10.55 -1.59 10.29
CA ALA A 302 -10.22 -1.23 11.66
C ALA A 302 -10.10 -2.46 12.58
N ALA A 303 -10.93 -3.49 12.41
CA ALA A 303 -10.86 -4.70 13.22
C ALA A 303 -9.69 -5.62 12.85
N THR A 304 -9.11 -5.49 11.65
CA THR A 304 -8.15 -6.47 11.11
C THR A 304 -6.78 -5.90 10.75
N TRP A 305 -6.54 -4.59 10.87
CA TRP A 305 -5.26 -3.97 10.47
C TRP A 305 -4.03 -4.64 11.08
N HIS A 306 -4.12 -5.09 12.32
CA HIS A 306 -3.03 -5.74 13.04
C HIS A 306 -2.57 -7.04 12.36
N LYS A 307 -3.45 -7.70 11.60
CA LYS A 307 -3.08 -8.90 10.85
C LYS A 307 -2.07 -8.58 9.75
N ARG A 308 -2.19 -7.41 9.09
CA ARG A 308 -1.23 -6.92 8.08
C ARG A 308 0.10 -6.47 8.68
N ALA A 309 0.14 -6.22 9.99
CA ALA A 309 1.32 -5.77 10.73
C ALA A 309 1.86 -6.84 11.69
N ASN A 310 1.62 -8.13 11.42
CA ASN A 310 1.92 -9.21 12.37
C ASN A 310 3.36 -9.77 12.24
N PRO A 311 4.07 -10.06 13.36
CA PRO A 311 3.74 -9.63 14.71
C PRO A 311 3.90 -8.11 14.85
N ILE A 312 3.07 -7.49 15.68
CA ILE A 312 3.23 -6.07 15.98
C ILE A 312 4.56 -5.88 16.72
N ARG A 313 5.47 -5.14 16.09
CA ARG A 313 6.78 -4.79 16.65
C ARG A 313 6.70 -3.40 17.24
N LEU A 314 7.10 -3.28 18.51
CA LEU A 314 7.31 -1.98 19.13
C LEU A 314 8.76 -1.56 18.92
N ASP A 315 8.96 -0.28 18.64
CA ASP A 315 10.30 0.29 18.51
C ASP A 315 11.03 0.31 19.84
N HIS A 316 12.35 0.14 19.78
CA HIS A 316 13.18 0.23 20.97
C HIS A 316 13.32 1.71 21.41
N PRO A 317 13.06 2.07 22.67
CA PRO A 317 12.84 3.46 23.10
C PRO A 317 14.06 4.39 23.04
N ARG A 318 15.23 3.89 22.63
CA ARG A 318 16.49 4.64 22.61
C ARG A 318 17.30 4.52 21.32
N THR A 319 16.99 3.56 20.45
CA THR A 319 17.82 3.28 19.28
C THR A 319 17.03 2.46 18.28
N ASP A 320 17.15 2.79 16.99
CA ASP A 320 16.63 1.95 15.93
C ASP A 320 17.47 0.68 15.79
N ARG A 321 16.80 -0.47 15.86
CA ARG A 321 17.41 -1.79 15.65
C ARG A 321 16.88 -2.48 14.39
N TYR A 322 15.70 -2.07 13.91
CA TYR A 322 15.06 -2.72 12.77
C TYR A 322 15.63 -2.18 11.45
N GLY A 323 15.90 -0.88 11.35
CA GLY A 323 16.53 -0.29 10.16
C GLY A 323 17.90 -0.91 9.85
N PRO A 324 18.87 -0.92 10.78
CA PRO A 324 20.17 -1.54 10.55
C PRO A 324 20.11 -3.03 10.22
N LEU A 325 19.20 -3.80 10.86
CA LEU A 325 19.01 -5.22 10.55
C LEU A 325 18.43 -5.42 9.14
N ALA A 326 17.42 -4.63 8.77
CA ALA A 326 16.85 -4.67 7.43
C ALA A 326 17.88 -4.29 6.35
N ALA A 327 18.76 -3.33 6.63
CA ALA A 327 19.85 -2.94 5.74
C ALA A 327 20.91 -4.05 5.60
N LEU A 328 21.23 -4.75 6.69
CA LEU A 328 22.09 -5.93 6.67
C LEU A 328 21.51 -7.02 5.76
N ASP A 329 20.24 -7.38 5.96
CA ASP A 329 19.55 -8.37 5.14
C ASP A 329 19.51 -7.95 3.67
N ALA A 330 19.09 -6.71 3.39
CA ALA A 330 19.01 -6.18 2.03
C ALA A 330 20.37 -6.20 1.30
N ARG A 331 21.47 -6.06 2.04
CA ARG A 331 22.82 -6.03 1.49
C ARG A 331 23.40 -7.43 1.30
N LEU A 332 23.19 -8.34 2.24
CA LEU A 332 23.91 -9.61 2.30
C LEU A 332 23.09 -10.83 1.87
N PHE A 333 21.77 -10.83 2.10
CA PHE A 333 20.96 -12.05 2.03
C PHE A 333 19.70 -11.93 1.17
N ARG A 334 19.05 -10.76 1.14
CA ARG A 334 17.76 -10.59 0.46
C ARG A 334 17.94 -10.69 -1.06
N PRO A 335 17.16 -11.56 -1.74
CA PRO A 335 17.13 -11.60 -3.20
C PRO A 335 16.90 -10.21 -3.80
N ALA A 336 17.68 -9.87 -4.82
CA ALA A 336 17.58 -8.61 -5.54
C ALA A 336 16.20 -8.40 -6.17
N VAL A 337 15.51 -9.48 -6.56
CA VAL A 337 14.13 -9.41 -7.09
C VAL A 337 13.12 -8.88 -6.06
N LEU A 338 13.42 -9.03 -4.76
CA LEU A 338 12.59 -8.48 -3.67
C LEU A 338 13.01 -7.06 -3.27
N LYS A 339 14.05 -6.49 -3.88
CA LYS A 339 14.40 -5.09 -3.65
C LYS A 339 13.37 -4.24 -4.38
N THR A 340 12.46 -3.64 -3.62
CA THR A 340 11.78 -2.45 -4.08
C THR A 340 12.86 -1.38 -4.29
N GLU A 341 13.05 -0.89 -5.52
CA GLU A 341 13.94 0.27 -5.80
C GLU A 341 13.45 1.57 -5.10
N ALA A 342 12.36 1.50 -4.35
CA ALA A 342 11.64 2.60 -3.71
C ALA A 342 12.27 3.16 -2.41
N ALA A 343 13.60 3.18 -2.27
CA ALA A 343 14.23 3.64 -1.02
C ALA A 343 15.40 4.62 -1.18
N MET A 344 15.58 5.25 -2.35
CA MET A 344 16.50 6.40 -2.43
C MET A 344 15.81 7.73 -2.10
N LEU A 345 14.48 7.83 -2.21
CA LEU A 345 13.76 9.11 -2.08
C LEU A 345 12.35 9.00 -1.45
N SER A 346 11.98 7.96 -0.68
CA SER A 346 10.59 7.88 -0.16
C SER A 346 10.34 8.87 0.98
N PHE A 347 9.38 9.79 0.81
CA PHE A 347 8.83 10.64 1.89
C PHE A 347 7.68 9.93 2.60
N SER A 348 7.35 10.34 3.84
CA SER A 348 6.18 9.81 4.53
C SER A 348 4.89 10.16 3.76
N GLY A 349 3.84 9.33 3.91
CA GLY A 349 2.54 9.61 3.28
C GLY A 349 1.96 10.97 3.71
N GLU A 350 2.17 11.36 4.97
CA GLU A 350 1.84 12.70 5.48
C GLU A 350 2.55 13.80 4.69
N LEU A 351 3.88 13.71 4.51
CA LEU A 351 4.66 14.70 3.77
C LEU A 351 4.25 14.78 2.30
N GLN A 352 4.03 13.63 1.65
CA GLN A 352 3.56 13.61 0.26
C GLN A 352 2.18 14.26 0.13
N ALA A 353 1.27 14.01 1.05
CA ALA A 353 -0.06 14.60 1.02
C ALA A 353 -0.03 16.11 1.29
N MET A 354 0.77 16.59 2.25
CA MET A 354 1.00 18.02 2.47
C MET A 354 1.62 18.70 1.23
N ALA A 355 2.57 18.05 0.57
CA ALA A 355 3.15 18.53 -0.68
C ALA A 355 2.10 18.58 -1.81
N ASN A 356 1.24 17.56 -1.90
CA ASN A 356 0.14 17.50 -2.86
C ASN A 356 -0.81 18.69 -2.68
N HIS A 357 -1.23 18.99 -1.44
CA HIS A 357 -2.08 20.16 -1.17
C HIS A 357 -1.45 21.47 -1.61
N LEU A 358 -0.15 21.67 -1.33
CA LEU A 358 0.55 22.89 -1.73
C LEU A 358 0.62 23.00 -3.27
N VAL A 359 0.96 21.91 -3.95
CA VAL A 359 1.01 21.84 -5.42
C VAL A 359 -0.36 22.14 -6.02
N ARG A 360 -1.43 21.50 -5.55
CA ARG A 360 -2.81 21.77 -6.00
C ARG A 360 -3.22 23.22 -5.81
N ALA A 361 -2.86 23.81 -4.66
CA ALA A 361 -3.15 25.22 -4.39
C ALA A 361 -2.43 26.17 -5.36
N LEU A 362 -1.21 25.83 -5.77
CA LEU A 362 -0.44 26.58 -6.76
C LEU A 362 -1.00 26.39 -8.18
N GLU A 363 -1.30 25.14 -8.57
CA GLU A 363 -1.92 24.79 -9.85
C GLU A 363 -3.23 25.53 -10.07
N ALA A 364 -4.11 25.55 -9.05
CA ALA A 364 -5.41 26.23 -9.11
C ALA A 364 -5.29 27.74 -9.39
N ARG A 365 -4.11 28.33 -9.13
CA ARG A 365 -3.80 29.74 -9.35
C ARG A 365 -2.88 29.98 -10.55
N GLY A 366 -2.43 28.95 -11.24
CA GLY A 366 -1.40 29.05 -12.28
C GLY A 366 -0.07 29.61 -11.76
N GLN A 367 0.23 29.37 -10.48
CA GLN A 367 1.39 29.89 -9.77
C GLN A 367 2.45 28.80 -9.57
N LYS A 368 3.71 29.20 -9.39
CA LYS A 368 4.82 28.28 -9.12
C LYS A 368 5.54 28.56 -7.81
N LEU A 369 6.16 27.54 -7.25
CA LEU A 369 7.04 27.55 -6.08
C LEU A 369 8.51 27.52 -6.50
N VAL A 370 9.37 28.25 -5.78
CA VAL A 370 10.82 28.03 -5.76
C VAL A 370 11.28 27.76 -4.33
N THR A 371 12.20 26.82 -4.11
CA THR A 371 12.74 26.56 -2.77
C THR A 371 14.19 27.04 -2.63
N ALA A 372 14.59 27.44 -1.42
CA ALA A 372 15.97 27.73 -1.06
C ALA A 372 16.36 27.00 0.23
N GLU A 373 17.21 26.00 0.13
CA GLU A 373 17.40 25.00 1.18
C GLU A 373 18.84 24.93 1.68
N SER A 374 19.02 25.05 2.99
CA SER A 374 20.29 24.77 3.67
C SER A 374 20.21 23.41 4.36
N CYS A 375 19.76 23.31 5.62
CA CYS A 375 19.80 22.08 6.41
C CYS A 375 18.96 20.91 5.88
N THR A 376 18.02 21.16 4.97
CA THR A 376 17.24 20.12 4.27
C THR A 376 17.84 19.70 2.93
N ALA A 377 18.87 20.40 2.44
CA ALA A 377 19.66 20.03 1.26
C ALA A 377 18.87 19.63 -0.01
N GLY A 378 17.71 20.24 -0.26
CA GLY A 378 16.88 19.96 -1.44
C GLY A 378 15.75 18.95 -1.19
N LEU A 379 15.59 18.45 0.04
CA LEU A 379 14.54 17.50 0.38
C LEU A 379 13.14 18.09 0.28
N LEU A 380 12.94 19.40 0.50
CA LEU A 380 11.63 20.03 0.27
C LEU A 380 11.30 20.02 -1.23
N ALA A 381 12.25 20.41 -2.08
CA ALA A 381 12.08 20.34 -3.53
C ALA A 381 11.80 18.91 -4.01
N ALA A 382 12.56 17.94 -3.52
CA ALA A 382 12.37 16.53 -3.85
C ALA A 382 11.00 16.01 -3.38
N CYS A 383 10.51 16.46 -2.21
CA CYS A 383 9.19 16.12 -1.71
C CYS A 383 8.08 16.67 -2.61
N VAL A 384 8.19 17.93 -3.01
CA VAL A 384 7.25 18.57 -3.95
C VAL A 384 7.31 17.94 -5.34
N ALA A 385 8.50 17.58 -5.81
CA ALA A 385 8.71 16.97 -7.12
C ALA A 385 8.14 15.53 -7.25
N GLN A 386 7.75 14.90 -6.15
CA GLN A 386 7.08 13.59 -6.17
C GLN A 386 5.56 13.68 -6.34
N VAL A 387 5.00 14.88 -6.26
CA VAL A 387 3.57 15.07 -6.51
C VAL A 387 3.32 14.97 -8.03
N PRO A 388 2.28 14.24 -8.48
CA PRO A 388 1.85 14.28 -9.87
C PRO A 388 1.66 15.72 -10.38
N ALA A 389 2.06 16.00 -11.62
CA ALA A 389 1.99 17.33 -12.24
C ALA A 389 2.83 18.45 -11.57
N CYS A 390 3.79 18.11 -10.69
CA CYS A 390 4.69 19.08 -10.06
C CYS A 390 5.43 20.01 -11.04
N SER A 391 5.56 19.66 -12.32
CA SER A 391 6.20 20.48 -13.35
C SER A 391 5.48 21.82 -13.58
N ASP A 392 4.17 21.86 -13.31
CA ASP A 392 3.35 23.06 -13.43
C ASP A 392 3.42 23.94 -12.17
N ALA A 393 3.84 23.37 -11.03
CA ALA A 393 3.85 24.04 -9.73
C ALA A 393 5.25 24.29 -9.15
N LEU A 394 6.32 23.62 -9.61
CA LEU A 394 7.69 23.78 -9.13
C LEU A 394 8.56 24.45 -10.20
N SER A 395 8.98 25.69 -9.94
CA SER A 395 9.86 26.45 -10.84
C SER A 395 11.32 26.02 -10.73
N GLY A 396 11.78 25.64 -9.53
CA GLY A 396 13.16 25.24 -9.29
C GLY A 396 13.52 25.22 -7.82
N SER A 397 14.80 24.98 -7.54
CA SER A 397 15.34 24.95 -6.17
C SER A 397 16.79 25.43 -6.13
N PHE A 398 17.16 26.08 -5.03
CA PHE A 398 18.52 26.48 -4.70
C PHE A 398 18.98 25.77 -3.44
N VAL A 399 19.93 24.86 -3.54
CA VAL A 399 20.61 24.29 -2.37
C VAL A 399 21.78 25.21 -1.99
N THR A 400 21.61 25.96 -0.90
CA THR A 400 22.57 26.97 -0.45
C THR A 400 23.14 26.64 0.93
N TYR A 401 23.65 25.41 1.08
CA TYR A 401 24.17 24.89 2.36
C TYR A 401 25.28 25.77 2.95
N SER A 402 26.22 26.21 2.11
CA SER A 402 27.35 27.06 2.53
C SER A 402 27.00 28.57 2.50
N PRO A 403 27.64 29.39 3.36
CA PRO A 403 27.53 30.84 3.29
C PRO A 403 27.79 31.42 1.88
N GLY A 404 28.86 30.95 1.21
CA GLY A 404 29.23 31.41 -0.12
C GLY A 404 28.15 31.15 -1.17
N MET A 405 27.43 30.03 -1.08
CA MET A 405 26.30 29.76 -1.98
C MET A 405 25.10 30.66 -1.69
N LYS A 406 24.84 31.01 -0.43
CA LYS A 406 23.78 31.98 -0.10
C LYS A 406 24.07 33.35 -0.73
N ILE A 407 25.33 33.78 -0.73
CA ILE A 407 25.76 35.03 -1.37
C ILE A 407 25.68 34.92 -2.89
N ALA A 408 26.37 33.93 -3.47
CA ALA A 408 26.53 33.83 -4.93
C ALA A 408 25.24 33.50 -5.68
N ALA A 409 24.39 32.62 -5.13
CA ALA A 409 23.18 32.16 -5.81
C ALA A 409 21.94 33.02 -5.48
N LEU A 410 21.86 33.58 -4.27
CA LEU A 410 20.66 34.28 -3.79
C LEU A 410 20.90 35.77 -3.50
N GLY A 411 22.13 36.27 -3.70
CA GLY A 411 22.44 37.69 -3.58
C GLY A 411 22.42 38.22 -2.14
N LEU A 412 22.68 37.36 -1.14
CA LEU A 412 22.75 37.80 0.25
C LEU A 412 23.94 38.75 0.46
N PRO A 413 23.78 39.85 1.21
CA PRO A 413 24.91 40.69 1.62
C PRO A 413 25.87 39.90 2.52
N GLU A 414 27.17 39.92 2.20
CA GLU A 414 28.20 39.24 3.00
C GLU A 414 28.18 39.68 4.47
N ALA A 415 28.06 41.00 4.71
CA ALA A 415 27.97 41.58 6.05
C ALA A 415 26.80 41.04 6.90
N LEU A 416 25.69 40.63 6.27
CA LEU A 416 24.55 40.06 7.00
C LEU A 416 24.92 38.73 7.65
N ILE A 417 25.66 37.89 6.93
CA ILE A 417 26.06 36.57 7.42
C ILE A 417 27.07 36.72 8.57
N ASP A 418 28.02 37.64 8.42
CA ASP A 418 29.05 37.93 9.42
C ASP A 418 28.45 38.47 10.73
N GLU A 419 27.41 39.31 10.65
CA GLU A 419 26.80 39.93 11.82
C GLU A 419 25.80 39.04 12.55
N ARG A 420 25.09 38.14 11.84
CA ARG A 420 23.87 37.48 12.35
C ARG A 420 23.93 35.96 12.39
N THR A 421 24.99 35.33 11.86
CA THR A 421 25.09 33.88 11.56
C THR A 421 24.15 33.44 10.42
N VAL A 422 24.45 32.28 9.81
CA VAL A 422 23.60 31.71 8.74
C VAL A 422 22.25 31.17 9.22
N TYR A 423 21.99 31.14 10.54
CA TYR A 423 20.79 30.58 11.17
C TYR A 423 19.82 31.67 11.69
N ASP A 424 19.99 32.90 11.23
CA ASP A 424 19.13 34.03 11.59
C ASP A 424 17.86 34.09 10.70
N PRO A 425 16.70 34.49 11.25
CA PRO A 425 15.49 34.70 10.47
C PRO A 425 15.65 35.69 9.30
N GLU A 426 16.49 36.71 9.45
CA GLU A 426 16.77 37.66 8.36
C GLU A 426 17.53 36.98 7.21
N VAL A 427 18.44 36.05 7.51
CA VAL A 427 19.09 35.23 6.47
C VAL A 427 18.06 34.39 5.73
N ALA A 428 17.13 33.75 6.45
CA ALA A 428 16.04 32.99 5.83
C ALA A 428 15.14 33.88 4.94
N ARG A 429 14.76 35.08 5.40
CA ARG A 429 14.00 36.06 4.60
C ARG A 429 14.72 36.43 3.31
N ARG A 430 16.02 36.75 3.41
CA ARG A 430 16.82 37.11 2.23
C ARG A 430 17.01 35.94 1.28
N MET A 431 17.12 34.72 1.79
CA MET A 431 17.13 33.52 0.96
C MET A 431 15.82 33.39 0.16
N ALA A 432 14.66 33.58 0.80
CA ALA A 432 13.37 33.52 0.11
C ALA A 432 13.22 34.62 -0.96
N THR A 433 13.57 35.86 -0.62
CA THR A 433 13.54 36.99 -1.58
C THR A 433 14.51 36.79 -2.74
N GLY A 434 15.73 36.33 -2.45
CA GLY A 434 16.74 36.03 -3.46
C GLY A 434 16.30 34.93 -4.41
N ALA A 435 15.65 33.89 -3.88
CA ALA A 435 15.11 32.80 -4.70
C ALA A 435 13.98 33.26 -5.64
N LEU A 436 13.05 34.09 -5.15
CA LEU A 436 12.01 34.71 -6.00
C LEU A 436 12.60 35.60 -7.10
N ALA A 437 13.66 36.35 -6.79
CA ALA A 437 14.33 37.21 -7.75
C ALA A 437 15.03 36.38 -8.85
N ALA A 438 15.65 35.26 -8.46
CA ALA A 438 16.36 34.36 -9.37
C ALA A 438 15.43 33.42 -10.16
N ALA A 439 14.17 33.24 -9.73
CA ALA A 439 13.15 32.45 -10.43
C ALA A 439 11.95 33.33 -10.84
N PRO A 440 11.99 34.00 -12.01
CA PRO A 440 10.95 34.93 -12.45
C PRO A 440 9.56 34.31 -12.60
N GLU A 441 9.49 33.01 -12.87
CA GLU A 441 8.22 32.27 -13.00
C GLU A 441 7.61 31.87 -11.65
N ALA A 442 8.36 31.95 -10.56
CA ALA A 442 7.86 31.58 -9.23
C ALA A 442 7.03 32.72 -8.61
N TRP A 443 5.90 32.36 -8.02
CA TRP A 443 5.08 33.24 -7.21
C TRP A 443 5.43 33.15 -5.73
N LEU A 444 5.64 31.93 -5.24
CA LEU A 444 5.96 31.63 -3.84
C LEU A 444 7.42 31.19 -3.74
N ALA A 445 8.14 31.67 -2.73
CA ALA A 445 9.37 31.06 -2.26
C ALA A 445 9.22 30.52 -0.84
N ILE A 446 9.85 29.37 -0.60
CA ILE A 446 10.06 28.82 0.74
C ILE A 446 11.55 28.65 0.96
N ALA A 447 12.09 29.26 2.00
CA ALA A 447 13.50 29.17 2.37
C ALA A 447 13.69 28.53 3.74
N ILE A 448 14.73 27.70 3.87
CA ILE A 448 15.02 26.94 5.08
C ILE A 448 16.50 27.08 5.43
N THR A 449 16.80 27.51 6.65
CA THR A 449 18.15 27.47 7.23
C THR A 449 18.10 27.05 8.70
N GLY A 450 19.15 26.41 9.21
CA GLY A 450 19.14 25.92 10.59
C GLY A 450 20.20 24.87 10.89
N VAL A 451 20.17 24.36 12.12
CA VAL A 451 21.03 23.32 12.66
C VAL A 451 20.21 22.05 12.82
N ALA A 452 20.33 21.11 11.87
CA ALA A 452 19.65 19.82 11.97
C ALA A 452 20.20 18.95 13.11
N GLY A 453 21.45 19.19 13.54
CA GLY A 453 22.16 18.40 14.55
C GLY A 453 23.13 17.39 13.94
N PRO A 454 23.69 16.46 14.75
CA PRO A 454 23.34 16.22 16.16
C PRO A 454 23.92 17.23 17.14
N ASP A 455 24.94 17.99 16.72
CA ASP A 455 25.64 18.95 17.57
C ASP A 455 25.12 20.38 17.35
N ASP A 456 25.37 21.25 18.34
CA ASP A 456 25.13 22.68 18.25
C ASP A 456 26.09 23.34 17.25
N ASP A 457 25.67 24.40 16.56
CA ASP A 457 26.52 25.13 15.61
C ASP A 457 26.31 26.65 15.69
N GLN A 458 27.40 27.41 15.59
CA GLN A 458 27.45 28.88 15.65
C GLN A 458 26.60 29.52 16.77
N GLY A 459 26.55 28.87 17.95
CA GLY A 459 25.77 29.34 19.10
C GLY A 459 24.27 29.07 19.03
N LYS A 460 23.81 28.27 18.06
CA LYS A 460 22.44 27.76 17.97
C LYS A 460 22.40 26.26 18.32
N PRO A 461 21.41 25.82 19.12
CA PRO A 461 21.31 24.43 19.51
C PRO A 461 20.88 23.54 18.34
N ALA A 462 21.24 22.25 18.38
CA ALA A 462 20.64 21.25 17.49
C ALA A 462 19.10 21.33 17.54
N GLY A 463 18.45 21.28 16.38
CA GLY A 463 17.00 21.46 16.23
C GLY A 463 16.55 22.89 15.97
N TRP A 464 17.45 23.88 15.96
CA TRP A 464 17.13 25.28 15.65
C TRP A 464 16.96 25.50 14.15
N VAL A 465 15.77 25.88 13.70
CA VAL A 465 15.46 26.06 12.27
C VAL A 465 14.67 27.33 12.02
N CYS A 466 15.07 28.10 11.01
CA CYS A 466 14.34 29.25 10.50
C CYS A 466 13.74 28.91 9.14
N ILE A 467 12.42 29.10 9.03
CA ILE A 467 11.66 28.88 7.80
C ILE A 467 11.10 30.22 7.37
N ALA A 468 11.35 30.62 6.13
CA ALA A 468 10.81 31.84 5.56
C ALA A 468 9.94 31.57 4.35
N THR A 469 8.90 32.37 4.17
CA THR A 469 8.07 32.39 2.97
C THR A 469 7.98 33.79 2.40
N ALA A 470 7.89 33.88 1.07
CA ALA A 470 7.71 35.15 0.38
C ALA A 470 6.79 34.92 -0.83
N CYS A 471 5.78 35.77 -1.00
CA CYS A 471 5.00 35.86 -2.23
C CYS A 471 5.51 37.02 -3.08
N ARG A 472 5.42 36.91 -4.40
CA ARG A 472 5.84 37.96 -5.33
C ARG A 472 5.01 39.22 -5.07
N GLY A 473 5.71 40.35 -4.85
CA GLY A 473 5.07 41.62 -4.50
C GLY A 473 4.89 41.86 -3.00
N SER A 474 5.14 40.86 -2.17
CA SER A 474 4.99 40.91 -0.71
C SER A 474 6.34 40.79 0.01
N GLY A 475 6.39 41.26 1.27
CA GLY A 475 7.57 41.08 2.12
C GLY A 475 7.76 39.63 2.54
N ALA A 476 9.01 39.20 2.71
CA ALA A 476 9.30 37.86 3.25
C ALA A 476 9.03 37.81 4.75
N GLU A 477 8.37 36.75 5.22
CA GLU A 477 8.14 36.45 6.63
C GLU A 477 9.00 35.26 7.03
N ALA A 478 9.55 35.26 8.25
CA ALA A 478 10.33 34.13 8.77
C ALA A 478 9.89 33.77 10.19
N VAL A 479 9.82 32.47 10.46
CA VAL A 479 9.46 31.89 11.74
C VAL A 479 10.60 31.00 12.23
N GLU A 480 10.92 31.15 13.51
CA GLU A 480 11.87 30.29 14.21
C GLU A 480 11.15 29.08 14.79
N HIS A 481 11.77 27.92 14.63
CA HIS A 481 11.32 26.64 15.14
C HIS A 481 12.42 25.99 15.97
N ARG A 482 11.99 25.25 16.99
CA ARG A 482 12.85 24.37 17.77
C ARG A 482 12.24 22.98 17.74
N PHE A 483 12.90 22.07 17.03
CA PHE A 483 12.47 20.69 16.88
C PHE A 483 13.30 19.76 17.76
N ASP A 484 12.62 18.82 18.40
CA ASP A 484 13.27 17.78 19.21
C ASP A 484 13.61 16.55 18.34
N GLY A 485 14.65 15.82 18.73
CA GLY A 485 15.05 14.55 18.10
C GLY A 485 16.44 14.59 17.47
N GLY A 486 16.77 13.51 16.75
CA GLY A 486 18.00 13.45 15.94
C GLY A 486 17.84 14.17 14.60
N PRO A 487 18.91 14.23 13.78
CA PRO A 487 18.92 15.00 12.53
C PRO A 487 17.79 14.62 11.56
N GLU A 488 17.48 13.34 11.43
CA GLU A 488 16.40 12.86 10.57
C GLU A 488 15.02 13.33 11.06
N GLN A 489 14.76 13.30 12.37
CA GLN A 489 13.51 13.80 12.95
C GLN A 489 13.36 15.32 12.78
N VAL A 490 14.46 16.07 12.98
CA VAL A 490 14.48 17.53 12.78
C VAL A 490 14.21 17.89 11.33
N ILE A 491 14.83 17.18 10.37
CA ILE A 491 14.58 17.37 8.94
C ILE A 491 13.10 17.07 8.62
N ALA A 492 12.56 15.95 9.05
CA ALA A 492 11.16 15.60 8.80
C ALA A 492 10.17 16.64 9.38
N ALA A 493 10.43 17.13 10.60
CA ALA A 493 9.64 18.20 11.21
C ALA A 493 9.76 19.53 10.45
N THR A 494 10.96 19.85 9.95
CA THR A 494 11.23 21.03 9.13
C THR A 494 10.46 21.00 7.82
N LEU A 495 10.43 19.86 7.13
CA LEU A 495 9.69 19.70 5.88
C LEU A 495 8.18 19.92 6.09
N ARG A 496 7.61 19.34 7.15
CA ARG A 496 6.19 19.55 7.51
C ARG A 496 5.89 21.03 7.78
N ALA A 497 6.70 21.67 8.60
CA ALA A 497 6.53 23.09 8.92
C ALA A 497 6.68 23.99 7.69
N ALA A 498 7.60 23.66 6.77
CA ALA A 498 7.82 24.41 5.55
C ALA A 498 6.65 24.30 4.56
N LEU A 499 6.12 23.09 4.36
CA LEU A 499 4.94 22.85 3.51
C LEU A 499 3.72 23.61 4.05
N GLU A 500 3.49 23.55 5.36
CA GLU A 500 2.39 24.28 6.00
C GLU A 500 2.57 25.79 5.92
N ALA A 501 3.79 26.29 6.15
CA ALA A 501 4.09 27.72 6.01
C ALA A 501 3.82 28.23 4.58
N GLY A 502 4.18 27.43 3.56
CA GLY A 502 3.89 27.74 2.16
C GLY A 502 2.39 27.84 1.88
N ARG A 503 1.61 26.87 2.38
CA ARG A 503 0.15 26.86 2.24
C ARG A 503 -0.50 28.08 2.90
N LEU A 504 -0.07 28.40 4.13
CA LEU A 504 -0.56 29.57 4.86
C LEU A 504 -0.20 30.89 4.17
N ALA A 505 0.99 30.98 3.55
CA ALA A 505 1.38 32.17 2.79
C ALA A 505 0.45 32.40 1.59
N LEU A 506 0.14 31.35 0.82
CA LEU A 506 -0.81 31.44 -0.31
C LEU A 506 -2.23 31.81 0.14
N ALA A 507 -2.66 31.31 1.31
CA ALA A 507 -3.97 31.65 1.86
C ALA A 507 -4.07 33.12 2.30
N ARG A 508 -3.00 33.68 2.89
CA ARG A 508 -2.93 35.10 3.27
C ARG A 508 -2.93 36.03 2.06
N ASP A 509 -2.17 35.67 1.02
CA ASP A 509 -2.07 36.40 -0.24
C ASP A 509 -3.46 36.55 -0.90
N ALA A 510 -4.25 35.47 -0.94
CA ALA A 510 -5.60 35.48 -1.49
C ALA A 510 -6.60 36.39 -0.72
N GLY A 511 -6.30 36.74 0.53
CA GLY A 511 -7.12 37.65 1.34
C GLY A 511 -6.80 39.14 1.15
N GLN A 512 -5.74 39.48 0.42
CA GLN A 512 -5.32 40.86 0.15
C GLN A 512 -5.82 41.40 -1.20
N ASP A 513 -6.31 40.53 -2.09
CA ASP A 513 -6.90 40.87 -3.39
C ASP A 513 -8.44 41.06 -3.35
N GLY A 514 -9.03 41.12 -2.14
CA GLY A 514 -10.49 41.22 -1.90
C GLY A 514 -10.99 42.61 -1.52
#